data_AF-A0A2D5R829-F1
#
_entry.id   AF-A0A2D5R829-F1
#
_cell.length_a   1.000
_cell.length_b   1.000
_cell.length_c   1.000
_cell.angle_alpha   90.00
_cell.angle_beta   90.00
_cell.angle_gamma   90.00
#
_symmetry.space_group_name_H-M   'P 1'
#
loop_
_entity.id
_entity.type
_entity.pdbx_description
1 polymer ?
#
loop_
_entity_poly.entity_id
_entity_poly.type
_entity_poly.pdbx_seq_one_letter_code
_entity_poly.pdbx_strand_id
1 'polypeptide(L)'
;MRRLLVIFTLLFSTFSIADLDDGIYAHLTTSKGEITVELAYQKAPLTVTNFIALSEGTKVSNKELGTPFYDGLVFHRVIDEFMIQGGDPKGNGTGGPGYMFAD
;
A
#
# COMPACT_ATOMS: atom_id res chain seq x y z
N MET A 1 -42.28 34.52 -10.13
CA MET A 1 -41.29 34.14 -11.15
C MET A 1 -40.25 33.24 -10.50
N ARG A 2 -40.04 32.06 -11.12
CA ARG A 2 -39.04 30.99 -10.90
C ARG A 2 -38.28 30.93 -9.56
N ARG A 3 -38.59 29.86 -8.81
CA ARG A 3 -37.76 29.25 -7.78
C ARG A 3 -36.33 29.03 -8.32
N LEU A 4 -35.33 29.64 -7.69
CA LEU A 4 -33.92 29.33 -7.95
C LEU A 4 -33.58 28.05 -7.17
N LEU A 5 -33.93 26.90 -7.74
CA LEU A 5 -33.43 25.61 -7.29
C LEU A 5 -32.01 25.49 -7.84
N VAL A 6 -31.00 25.94 -7.09
CA VAL A 6 -29.62 25.57 -7.38
C VAL A 6 -29.51 24.09 -7.03
N ILE A 7 -29.61 23.26 -8.07
CA ILE A 7 -29.32 21.84 -8.01
C ILE A 7 -27.85 21.73 -7.61
N PHE A 8 -27.62 21.47 -6.33
CA PHE A 8 -26.37 20.91 -5.86
C PHE A 8 -26.31 19.52 -6.49
N THR A 9 -25.77 19.43 -7.71
CA THR A 9 -25.43 18.15 -8.34
C THR A 9 -24.41 17.52 -7.44
N LEU A 10 -24.93 16.69 -6.55
CA LEU A 10 -24.24 15.74 -5.72
C LEU A 10 -23.48 14.86 -6.71
N LEU A 11 -22.25 15.25 -7.03
CA LEU A 11 -21.28 14.42 -7.71
C LEU A 11 -20.84 13.37 -6.67
N PHE A 12 -21.77 12.52 -6.25
CA PHE A 12 -21.44 11.23 -5.66
C PHE A 12 -20.85 10.43 -6.81
N SER A 13 -19.57 10.69 -7.09
CA SER A 13 -18.72 9.70 -7.72
C SER A 13 -18.96 8.41 -6.97
N THR A 14 -19.54 7.43 -7.67
CA THR A 14 -19.72 6.08 -7.18
C THR A 14 -18.34 5.55 -6.85
N PHE A 15 -17.94 5.69 -5.58
CA PHE A 15 -16.87 4.88 -5.03
C PHE A 15 -17.38 3.44 -5.12
N SER A 16 -16.93 2.72 -6.14
CA SER A 16 -16.99 1.27 -6.14
C SER A 16 -16.07 0.79 -5.03
N ILE A 17 -16.61 0.72 -3.81
CA ILE A 17 -16.04 -0.10 -2.76
C ILE A 17 -16.21 -1.53 -3.27
N ALA A 18 -15.10 -2.21 -3.56
CA ALA A 18 -15.14 -3.63 -3.82
C ALA A 18 -15.75 -4.31 -2.58
N ASP A 19 -16.70 -5.22 -2.80
CA ASP A 19 -17.27 -6.04 -1.73
C ASP A 19 -16.19 -7.08 -1.35
N LEU A 20 -15.37 -6.73 -0.36
CA LEU A 20 -14.23 -7.52 0.09
C LEU A 20 -14.67 -8.42 1.24
N ASP A 21 -14.21 -9.66 1.23
CA ASP A 21 -14.40 -10.59 2.35
C ASP A 21 -13.67 -10.09 3.61
N ASP A 22 -14.07 -10.59 4.79
CA ASP A 22 -13.39 -10.29 6.05
C ASP A 22 -11.90 -10.67 5.98
N GLY A 23 -11.01 -9.70 6.17
CA GLY A 23 -9.58 -9.92 6.01
C GLY A 23 -8.73 -8.71 6.39
N ILE A 24 -7.42 -8.84 6.21
CA ILE A 24 -6.47 -7.72 6.33
C ILE A 24 -6.04 -7.33 4.92
N TYR A 25 -6.20 -6.06 4.58
CA TYR A 25 -5.89 -5.53 3.25
C TYR A 25 -4.86 -4.42 3.33
N ALA A 26 -4.05 -4.30 2.28
CA ALA A 26 -3.15 -3.18 2.06
C ALA A 26 -3.54 -2.43 0.79
N HIS A 27 -3.68 -1.11 0.92
CA HIS A 27 -3.94 -0.21 -0.21
C HIS A 27 -2.64 0.47 -0.62
N LEU A 28 -2.07 0.06 -1.75
CA LEU A 28 -0.89 0.68 -2.32
C LEU A 28 -1.34 1.82 -3.23
N THR A 29 -1.27 3.05 -2.73
CA THR A 29 -1.53 4.25 -3.54
C THR A 29 -0.29 4.58 -4.36
N THR A 30 -0.40 4.48 -5.69
CA THR A 30 0.72 4.76 -6.60
C THR A 30 0.37 5.86 -7.59
N SER A 31 1.37 6.42 -8.26
CA SER A 31 1.16 7.37 -9.37
C SER A 31 0.46 6.74 -10.59
N LYS A 32 0.32 5.41 -10.63
CA LYS A 32 -0.35 4.66 -11.71
C LYS A 32 -1.72 4.10 -11.29
N GLY A 33 -2.22 4.49 -10.12
CA GLY A 33 -3.48 4.00 -9.56
C GLY A 33 -3.29 3.23 -8.27
N GLU A 34 -4.42 2.80 -7.69
CA GLU A 34 -4.45 2.04 -6.46
C GLU A 34 -4.37 0.55 -6.73
N ILE A 35 -3.62 -0.17 -5.88
CA ILE A 35 -3.58 -1.62 -5.87
C ILE A 35 -4.03 -2.08 -4.48
N THR A 36 -5.13 -2.82 -4.42
CA THR A 36 -5.60 -3.46 -3.18
C THR A 36 -5.06 -4.89 -3.12
N VAL A 37 -4.44 -5.26 -2.00
CA VAL A 37 -3.85 -6.58 -1.78
C VAL A 37 -4.39 -7.18 -0.49
N GLU A 38 -4.96 -8.37 -0.56
CA GLU A 38 -5.31 -9.17 0.62
C GLU A 38 -4.04 -9.81 1.21
N LEU A 39 -3.85 -9.67 2.52
CA LEU A 39 -2.69 -10.20 3.22
C LEU A 39 -3.00 -11.55 3.86
N ALA A 40 -2.25 -12.58 3.48
CA ALA A 40 -2.44 -13.96 3.96
C ALA A 40 -1.92 -14.20 5.39
N TYR A 41 -2.42 -13.44 6.37
CA TYR A 41 -1.92 -13.42 7.76
C TYR A 41 -2.02 -14.77 8.48
N GLN A 42 -2.97 -15.63 8.10
CA GLN A 42 -3.09 -16.98 8.64
C GLN A 42 -1.98 -17.92 8.18
N LYS A 43 -1.43 -17.69 6.98
CA LYS A 43 -0.39 -18.53 6.36
C LYS A 43 1.02 -18.02 6.67
N ALA A 44 1.21 -16.71 6.67
CA ALA A 44 2.51 -16.06 6.84
C ALA A 44 2.44 -14.92 7.88
N PRO A 45 2.13 -15.21 9.16
CA PRO A 45 1.86 -14.19 10.17
C PRO A 45 3.05 -13.26 10.43
N LEU A 46 4.28 -13.80 10.43
CA LEU A 46 5.49 -13.00 10.67
C LEU A 46 5.73 -12.01 9.52
N THR A 47 5.61 -12.48 8.27
CA THR A 47 5.78 -11.66 7.07
C THR A 47 4.72 -10.58 6.97
N VAL A 48 3.45 -10.92 7.23
CA VAL A 48 2.35 -9.95 7.23
C VAL A 48 2.52 -8.92 8.34
N THR A 49 2.85 -9.35 9.56
CA THR A 49 3.11 -8.42 10.68
C THR A 49 4.27 -7.48 10.36
N ASN A 50 5.34 -8.01 9.76
CA ASN A 50 6.48 -7.20 9.35
C ASN A 50 6.10 -6.15 8.29
N PHE A 51 5.35 -6.56 7.26
CA PHE A 51 4.88 -5.67 6.21
C PHE A 51 3.99 -4.55 6.76
N ILE A 52 3.02 -4.88 7.62
CA ILE A 52 2.13 -3.91 8.26
C ILE A 52 2.94 -2.93 9.12
N ALA A 53 3.82 -3.44 9.98
CA ALA A 53 4.57 -2.59 10.89
C ALA A 53 5.57 -1.66 10.18
N LEU A 54 6.11 -2.08 9.04
CA LEU A 54 6.89 -1.20 8.16
C LEU A 54 5.98 -0.16 7.48
N SER A 55 4.82 -0.58 6.98
CA SER A 55 3.86 0.32 6.32
C SER A 55 3.38 1.43 7.26
N GLU A 56 3.10 1.11 8.52
CA GLU A 56 2.64 2.06 9.53
C GLU A 56 3.78 2.80 10.25
N GLY A 57 5.03 2.41 10.02
CA GLY A 57 6.19 2.97 10.73
C GLY A 57 6.25 2.61 12.21
N THR A 58 5.54 1.57 12.66
CA THR A 58 5.48 1.13 14.07
C THR A 58 6.65 0.22 14.47
N LYS A 59 7.47 -0.21 13.50
CA LYS A 59 8.69 -0.99 13.72
C LYS A 59 9.93 -0.17 13.34
N VAL A 60 10.94 -0.23 14.21
CA VAL A 60 12.26 0.35 13.91
C VAL A 60 12.83 -0.28 12.64
N SER A 61 13.20 0.59 11.69
CA SER A 61 13.89 0.24 10.45
C SER A 61 15.10 1.18 10.30
N ASN A 62 15.62 1.34 9.09
CA ASN A 62 16.56 2.41 8.76
C ASN A 62 15.90 3.78 8.57
N LYS A 63 14.59 3.91 8.87
CA LYS A 63 13.87 5.18 9.02
C LYS A 63 13.50 5.41 10.50
N GLU A 64 13.22 6.67 10.85
CA GLU A 64 12.76 7.04 12.19
C GLU A 64 11.42 6.36 12.53
N LEU A 65 11.24 5.99 13.81
CA LEU A 65 10.00 5.40 14.30
C LEU A 65 8.83 6.38 14.11
N GLY A 66 7.70 5.89 13.62
CA GLY A 66 6.55 6.71 13.24
C GLY A 66 6.59 7.20 11.79
N THR A 67 7.65 6.90 11.03
CA THR A 67 7.71 7.19 9.60
C THR A 67 7.35 5.94 8.78
N PRO A 68 6.27 5.98 7.98
CA PRO A 68 5.95 4.91 7.01
C PRO A 68 7.14 4.54 6.12
N PHE A 69 7.44 3.24 6.07
CA PHE A 69 8.63 2.75 5.37
C PHE A 69 8.50 2.83 3.85
N TYR A 70 7.35 2.46 3.30
CA TYR A 70 7.16 2.32 1.85
C TYR A 70 6.83 3.62 1.11
N ASP A 71 6.51 4.70 1.84
CA ASP A 71 6.17 5.98 1.24
C ASP A 71 7.31 6.53 0.39
N GLY A 72 6.96 6.93 -0.84
CA GLY A 72 7.89 7.48 -1.83
C GLY A 72 8.79 6.45 -2.52
N LEU A 73 8.70 5.16 -2.18
CA LEU A 73 9.49 4.12 -2.83
C LEU A 73 8.95 3.79 -4.22
N VAL A 74 9.83 3.29 -5.08
CA VAL A 74 9.52 2.95 -6.47
C VAL A 74 9.52 1.44 -6.70
N PHE A 75 8.76 1.00 -7.71
CA PHE A 75 8.96 -0.31 -8.33
C PHE A 75 10.20 -0.23 -9.23
N HIS A 76 11.35 -0.61 -8.69
CA HIS A 76 12.65 -0.46 -9.36
C HIS A 76 12.92 -1.55 -10.40
N ARG A 77 12.15 -2.64 -10.40
CA ARG A 77 12.26 -3.71 -11.39
C ARG A 77 10.89 -4.08 -11.90
N VAL A 78 10.73 -4.03 -13.22
CA VAL A 78 9.50 -4.35 -13.95
C VAL A 78 9.89 -5.28 -15.08
N ILE A 79 9.35 -6.49 -15.08
CA ILE A 79 9.57 -7.49 -16.13
C ILE A 79 8.21 -7.87 -16.68
N ASP A 80 8.05 -7.61 -17.97
CA ASP A 80 6.81 -7.91 -18.68
C ASP A 80 6.49 -9.41 -18.61
N GLU A 81 5.19 -9.72 -18.49
CA GLU A 81 4.67 -11.08 -18.31
C GLU A 81 5.26 -11.87 -17.13
N PHE A 82 5.87 -11.18 -16.16
CA PHE A 82 6.43 -11.83 -14.97
C PHE A 82 6.02 -11.14 -13.67
N MET A 83 6.65 -10.01 -13.32
CA MET A 83 6.40 -9.34 -12.04
C MET A 83 6.94 -7.91 -11.97
N ILE A 84 6.48 -7.19 -10.94
CA ILE A 84 7.06 -5.94 -10.45
C ILE A 84 7.65 -6.14 -9.05
N GLN A 85 8.79 -5.51 -8.78
CA GLN A 85 9.47 -5.56 -7.48
C GLN A 85 9.73 -4.14 -6.96
N GLY A 86 9.37 -3.91 -5.71
CA GLY A 86 9.53 -2.64 -4.99
C GLY A 86 10.14 -2.84 -3.60
N GLY A 87 9.87 -1.92 -2.68
CA GLY A 87 10.25 -2.06 -1.27
C GLY A 87 11.72 -1.78 -0.93
N ASP A 88 12.50 -1.24 -1.88
CA ASP A 88 13.90 -0.85 -1.66
C ASP A 88 14.03 0.68 -1.49
N PRO A 89 14.47 1.18 -0.31
CA PRO A 89 14.77 2.60 -0.09
C PRO A 89 15.81 3.20 -1.04
N LYS A 90 16.71 2.40 -1.60
CA LYS A 90 17.72 2.83 -2.58
C LYS A 90 17.23 2.76 -4.02
N GLY A 91 16.11 2.10 -4.28
CA GLY A 91 15.54 1.93 -5.61
C GLY A 91 16.43 1.17 -6.60
N ASN A 92 17.36 0.33 -6.13
CA ASN A 92 18.32 -0.39 -6.99
C ASN A 92 18.39 -1.91 -6.74
N GLY A 93 17.51 -2.44 -5.89
CA GLY A 93 17.38 -3.85 -5.52
C GLY A 93 18.33 -4.32 -4.41
N THR A 94 19.07 -3.42 -3.75
CA THR A 94 20.11 -3.79 -2.77
C THR A 94 19.84 -3.30 -1.35
N GLY A 95 18.85 -2.44 -1.15
CA GLY A 95 18.46 -1.98 0.17
C GLY A 95 17.40 -2.86 0.83
N GLY A 96 17.01 -2.43 2.03
CA GLY A 96 16.03 -3.10 2.87
C GLY A 96 15.82 -2.30 4.16
N PRO A 97 15.06 -2.83 5.12
CA PRO A 97 14.71 -2.12 6.34
C PRO A 97 15.83 -2.08 7.39
N GLY A 98 17.03 -2.57 7.06
CA GLY A 98 18.18 -2.60 7.97
C GLY A 98 18.30 -3.86 8.84
N TYR A 99 17.49 -4.88 8.58
CA TYR A 99 17.53 -6.17 9.27
C TYR A 99 17.09 -7.31 8.35
N MET A 100 17.32 -8.54 8.80
CA MET A 100 16.81 -9.78 8.19
C MET A 100 15.93 -10.50 9.20
N PHE A 101 14.98 -11.29 8.69
CA PHE A 101 14.12 -12.18 9.48
C PHE A 101 13.93 -13.49 8.71
N ALA A 102 13.43 -14.53 9.39
CA ALA A 102 13.20 -15.84 8.77
C ALA A 102 12.03 -15.78 7.77
N ASP A 103 12.09 -16.66 6.77
CA ASP A 103 10.98 -16.89 5.83
C ASP A 103 9.75 -17.52 6.52
#